data_AF-A0A933AC96-F1
#
_entry.id   AF-A0A933AC96-F1
#
_cell.length_a   1.000
_cell.length_b   1.000
_cell.length_c   1.000
_cell.angle_alpha   90.00
_cell.angle_beta   90.00
_cell.angle_gamma   90.00
#
_symmetry.space_group_name_H-M   'P 1'
#
loop_
_entity.id
_entity.type
_entity.pdbx_description
1 polymer ?
#
loop_
_entity_poly.entity_id
_entity_poly.type
_entity_poly.pdbx_seq_one_letter_code
_entity_poly.pdbx_strand_id
1 'polypeptide(L)' 'MPCTPPDGKPTASGLAILKAVREGAATPEAVATVTGLPMYLVRSGLREMAQAGLVQESQGTYGVAVGTPV' A
#
# COMPACT_ATOMS: atom_id res chain seq x y z
N MET A 1 12.37 -8.47 -2.57
CA MET A 1 11.66 -9.20 -1.51
C MET A 1 10.17 -8.96 -1.70
N PRO A 2 9.31 -9.98 -1.62
CA PRO A 2 7.86 -9.81 -1.68
C PRO A 2 7.39 -8.98 -0.48
N CYS A 3 6.39 -8.12 -0.67
CA CYS A 3 5.93 -7.20 0.37
C CYS A 3 5.01 -7.88 1.41
N THR A 4 4.58 -9.12 1.15
CA THR A 4 3.77 -9.99 2.01
C THR A 4 4.53 -11.27 2.37
N PRO A 5 4.97 -11.44 3.63
CA PRO A 5 5.27 -12.76 4.17
C PRO A 5 3.97 -13.58 4.28
N PRO A 6 4.06 -14.93 4.36
CA PRO A 6 2.89 -15.82 4.46
C PRO A 6 2.02 -15.58 5.69
N ASP A 7 2.48 -14.78 6.66
CA ASP A 7 1.75 -14.38 7.87
C ASP A 7 0.67 -13.30 7.65
N GLY A 8 0.54 -12.75 6.43
CA GLY A 8 -0.48 -11.73 6.12
C GLY A 8 -0.24 -10.37 6.79
N LYS A 9 0.85 -10.20 7.55
CA LYS A 9 1.23 -8.92 8.16
C LYS A 9 2.04 -8.08 7.19
N PRO A 10 1.70 -6.79 7.00
CA PRO A 10 2.50 -5.90 6.17
C PRO A 10 3.94 -5.83 6.71
N THR A 11 4.92 -6.04 5.83
CA THR A 11 6.32 -5.70 6.13
C THR A 11 6.46 -4.22 6.48
N ALA A 12 7.58 -3.78 7.07
CA ALA A 12 7.81 -2.38 7.41
C ALA A 12 7.54 -1.42 6.21
N SER A 13 7.88 -1.88 5.00
CA SER A 13 7.55 -1.24 3.72
C SER A 13 6.04 -1.22 3.41
N GLY A 14 5.30 -2.31 3.65
CA GLY A 14 3.85 -2.36 3.49
C GLY A 14 3.10 -1.43 4.46
N LEU A 15 3.56 -1.37 5.72
CA LEU A 15 3.03 -0.44 6.74
C LEU A 15 3.25 1.03 6.34
N ALA A 16 4.45 1.36 5.83
CA ALA A 16 4.75 2.70 5.35
C ALA A 16 3.86 3.10 4.17
N ILE A 17 3.64 2.20 3.20
CA ILE A 17 2.75 2.45 2.07
C ILE A 17 1.31 2.64 2.53
N LEU A 18 0.79 1.76 3.39
CA LEU A 18 -0.58 1.83 3.89
C LEU A 18 -0.83 3.12 4.67
N LYS A 19 0.16 3.54 5.47
CA LYS A 19 0.13 4.82 6.18
C LYS A 19 0.12 6.01 5.21
N ALA A 20 0.95 5.99 4.16
CA ALA A 20 0.96 7.05 3.16
C ALA A 20 -0.39 7.15 2.42
N VAL A 21 -0.97 6.02 2.03
CA VAL A 21 -2.31 5.98 1.41
C VAL A 21 -3.38 6.54 2.36
N ARG A 22 -3.29 6.20 3.66
CA ARG A 22 -4.17 6.75 4.70
C ARG A 22 -4.02 8.26 4.90
N GLU A 23 -2.80 8.77 4.79
CA GLU A 23 -2.48 10.21 4.89
C GLU A 23 -2.91 11.00 3.65
N GLY A 24 -3.45 10.34 2.62
CA GLY A 24 -4.01 10.98 1.43
C GLY A 24 -3.17 10.79 0.16
N ALA A 25 -2.10 9.98 0.20
CA ALA A 25 -1.35 9.63 -0.99
C ALA A 25 -2.15 8.63 -1.84
N ALA A 26 -3.00 9.17 -2.72
CA ALA A 26 -3.90 8.38 -3.54
C ALA A 26 -3.24 7.76 -4.77
N THR A 27 -1.99 8.10 -5.12
CA THR A 27 -1.31 7.54 -6.30
C THR A 27 0.00 6.84 -5.94
N PRO A 28 0.44 5.83 -6.72
CA PRO A 28 1.72 5.17 -6.51
C PRO A 28 2.90 6.15 -6.46
N GLU A 29 2.84 7.21 -7.27
CA GLU A 29 3.85 8.26 -7.33
C GLU A 29 3.87 9.08 -6.03
N ALA A 30 2.70 9.51 -5.55
CA ALA A 30 2.59 10.25 -4.30
C ALA A 30 3.07 9.41 -3.11
N VAL A 31 2.70 8.13 -3.08
CA VAL A 31 3.17 7.18 -2.08
C VAL A 31 4.69 7.03 -2.14
N ALA A 32 5.28 6.88 -3.33
CA ALA A 32 6.73 6.77 -3.49
C ALA A 32 7.44 8.04 -3.01
N THR A 33 6.89 9.22 -3.28
CA THR A 33 7.41 10.51 -2.80
C THR A 33 7.35 10.62 -1.27
N VAL A 34 6.22 10.25 -0.65
CA VAL A 34 6.04 10.34 0.80
C VAL A 34 6.89 9.30 1.55
N THR A 35 6.95 8.08 1.03
CA THR A 35 7.65 6.96 1.69
C THR A 35 9.14 6.90 1.34
N GLY A 36 9.58 7.58 0.28
CA GLY A 36 10.93 7.45 -0.28
C GLY A 36 11.22 6.08 -0.87
N LEU A 37 10.20 5.22 -1.03
CA LEU A 37 10.37 3.87 -1.53
C LEU A 37 10.44 3.84 -3.07
N PRO A 38 11.18 2.88 -3.65
CA PRO A 38 11.21 2.71 -5.10
C PRO A 38 9.82 2.41 -5.67
N MET A 39 9.48 2.99 -6.83
CA MET A 39 8.18 2.77 -7.48
C MET A 39 7.81 1.29 -7.69
N TYR A 40 8.78 0.42 -7.98
CA TYR A 40 8.51 -1.00 -8.18
C TYR A 40 8.02 -1.69 -6.88
N LEU A 41 8.57 -1.28 -5.73
CA LEU A 41 8.18 -1.75 -4.40
C LEU A 41 6.81 -1.20 -4.01
N VAL A 42 6.56 0.08 -4.30
CA VAL A 42 5.26 0.71 -4.06
C VAL A 42 4.16 0.04 -4.88
N ARG A 43 4.39 -0.19 -6.18
CA ARG A 43 3.42 -0.87 -7.05
C ARG A 43 3.17 -2.32 -6.65
N SER A 44 4.21 -3.08 -6.29
CA SER A 44 4.02 -4.46 -5.80
C SER A 44 3.29 -4.47 -4.47
N GLY A 45 3.68 -3.60 -3.53
CA GLY A 45 3.06 -3.49 -2.21
C GLY A 45 1.59 -3.10 -2.30
N LEU A 46 1.24 -2.06 -3.08
CA LEU A 46 -0.14 -1.64 -3.31
C LEU A 46 -1.00 -2.77 -3.89
N ARG A 47 -0.46 -3.54 -4.84
CA ARG A 47 -1.16 -4.67 -5.44
C ARG A 47 -1.38 -5.81 -4.42
N GLU A 48 -0.37 -6.14 -3.63
CA GLU A 48 -0.48 -7.16 -2.57
C GLU A 48 -1.47 -6.74 -1.48
N MET A 49 -1.45 -5.45 -1.07
CA MET A 49 -2.41 -4.91 -0.11
C MET A 49 -3.83 -4.83 -0.69
N ALA A 50 -3.98 -4.60 -1.99
CA ALA A 50 -5.27 -4.68 -2.66
C ALA A 50 -5.81 -6.12 -2.66
N GLN A 51 -4.94 -7.11 -2.91
CA GLN A 51 -5.30 -8.53 -2.79
C GLN A 51 -5.65 -8.92 -1.35
N ALA A 52 -4.99 -8.33 -0.36
CA ALA A 52 -5.28 -8.54 1.06
C ALA A 52 -6.53 -7.77 1.56
N GLY A 53 -7.16 -6.94 0.72
CA GLY A 53 -8.32 -6.14 1.10
C GLY A 53 -8.01 -4.96 2.04
N LEU A 54 -6.75 -4.52 2.09
CA LEU A 54 -6.29 -3.40 2.91
C LEU A 54 -6.44 -2.04 2.20
N VAL A 55 -6.24 -2.04 0.88
CA VAL A 55 -6.43 -0.87 0.01
C VAL A 55 -7.32 -1.25 -1.15
N GLN A 56 -7.97 -0.27 -1.77
CA GLN A 56 -8.80 -0.46 -2.93
C GLN A 56 -8.32 0.45 -4.05
N GLU A 57 -8.04 -0.15 -5.21
CA GLU A 57 -7.73 0.58 -6.43
C GLU A 57 -9.03 1.06 -7.08
N SER A 58 -9.10 2.35 -7.39
CA SER A 58 -10.18 2.99 -8.13
C SER A 58 -9.60 3.93 -9.19
N GLN A 59 -9.77 3.58 -10.46
CA GLN A 59 -9.33 4.37 -11.63
C GLN A 59 -7.88 4.88 -11.56
N GLY A 60 -6.93 4.04 -11.10
CA GLY A 60 -5.52 4.42 -10.99
C GLY A 60 -5.14 5.18 -9.72
N THR A 61 -6.10 5.36 -8.80
CA THR A 61 -5.86 5.81 -7.44
C THR A 61 -6.08 4.69 -6.45
N TYR A 62 -5.40 4.73 -5.31
CA TYR A 62 -5.52 3.78 -4.21
C TYR A 62 -6.10 4.50 -2.99
N GLY A 63 -7.16 3.94 -2.43
CA GLY A 63 -7.75 4.39 -1.17
C GLY A 63 -7.64 3.29 -0.12
N VAL A 64 -7.67 3.65 1.17
CA VAL A 64 -7.77 2.64 2.24
C VAL A 64 -9.15 1.98 2.17
N ALA A 65 -9.19 0.64 2.16
CA ALA A 65 -10.45 -0.07 2.13
C ALA A 65 -11.19 0.14 3.47
N VAL A 66 -12.44 0.62 3.40
CA VAL A 66 -13.29 0.90 4.56
C VAL A 66 -13.70 -0.44 5.19
N GLY A 67 -12.86 -0.99 6.07
CA GLY A 67 -13.11 -2.28 6.71
C GLY A 67 -11.93 -2.92 7.43
N THR A 68 -10.73 -2.35 7.40
CA THR A 68 -9.57 -2.92 8.10
C THR A 68 -9.63 -2.62 9.61
N PRO A 69 -9.79 -3.63 10.50
CA PRO A 69 -9.53 -3.44 11.92
C PRO A 69 -8.01 -3.33 12.13
N VAL A 70 -7.62 -2.34 12.93
CA VAL A 70 -6.24 -2.01 13.31
C VAL A 70 -5.62 -3.14 14.14
#